data_AF-A0A2W5KA57-F1
#
_entry.id   AF-A0A2W5KA57-F1
#
_cell.length_a   1.000
_cell.length_b   1.000
_cell.length_c   1.000
_cell.angle_alpha   90.00
_cell.angle_beta   90.00
_cell.angle_gamma   90.00
#
_symmetry.space_group_name_H-M   'P 1'
#
loop_
_entity.id
_entity.type
_entity.pdbx_description
1 polymer ?
#
loop_
_entity_poly.entity_id
_entity_poly.type
_entity_poly.pdbx_seq_one_letter_code
_entity_poly.pdbx_strand_id
1 'polypeptide(L)'
;MLALALCLGVTAPGQAAAQAAPTGLSETARPGDAVPKPKRTAAGLYLTPMEAADIVRKDGSHTLFVDVRTRGEMMFTGWAPLVDGHVPFVDVTEFWDWDDKEGRYKLEPNGSFTAQVERLLETKGLAKTDRVILMCRSGDRSARAADKLTEMGFTQVYSQYEGFEGDLSPYGQRTVNGWKNAGLPWTYKPDRAKFYAGGL
;
A
#
# COMPACT_ATOMS: atom_id res chain seq x y z
N MET A 1 32.99 32.28 56.37
CA MET A 1 31.95 31.31 55.97
C MET A 1 31.87 31.31 54.45
N LEU A 2 31.74 30.10 53.90
CA LEU A 2 31.92 29.64 52.52
C LEU A 2 31.45 30.55 51.37
N ALA A 3 32.27 30.56 50.32
CA ALA A 3 32.00 31.12 48.99
C ALA A 3 30.97 30.30 48.20
N LEU A 4 30.20 30.97 47.33
CA LEU A 4 29.55 30.31 46.19
C LEU A 4 29.61 31.25 44.98
N ALA A 5 30.62 31.05 44.14
CA ALA A 5 30.74 31.66 42.83
C ALA A 5 29.85 30.87 41.85
N LEU A 6 28.80 31.50 41.32
CA LEU A 6 27.95 30.91 40.29
C LEU A 6 28.48 31.38 38.92
N CYS A 7 29.28 30.54 38.27
CA CYS A 7 29.71 30.73 36.89
C CYS A 7 28.53 30.52 35.94
N LEU A 8 28.08 31.57 35.25
CA LEU A 8 27.15 31.48 34.13
C LEU A 8 27.92 31.04 32.88
N GLY A 9 27.82 29.75 32.55
CA GLY A 9 28.30 29.20 31.28
C GLY A 9 27.34 29.55 30.15
N VAL A 10 27.84 30.27 29.15
CA VAL A 10 27.16 30.52 27.87
C VAL A 10 27.41 29.29 26.98
N THR A 11 26.36 28.54 26.65
CA THR A 11 26.43 27.45 25.67
C THR A 11 25.99 27.96 24.30
N ALA A 12 26.90 27.89 23.32
CA ALA A 12 26.60 28.15 21.92
C ALA A 12 25.69 27.04 21.34
N PRO A 13 24.77 27.35 20.39
CA PRO A 13 23.99 26.32 19.72
C PRO A 13 24.89 25.52 18.78
N GLY A 14 25.02 24.23 19.07
CA GLY A 14 25.73 23.28 18.22
C GLY A 14 25.05 23.15 16.85
N GLN A 15 25.85 23.25 15.80
CA GLN A 15 25.45 22.92 14.44
C GLN A 15 25.08 21.44 14.38
N ALA A 16 23.79 21.15 14.22
CA ALA A 16 23.33 19.82 13.89
C ALA A 16 23.83 19.49 12.48
N ALA A 17 24.82 18.60 12.38
CA ALA A 17 25.24 18.02 11.13
C ALA A 17 24.03 17.29 10.53
N ALA A 18 23.53 17.78 9.39
CA ALA A 18 22.57 17.07 8.57
C ALA A 18 23.20 15.72 8.18
N GLN A 19 22.71 14.64 8.77
CA GLN A 19 23.03 13.30 8.30
C GLN A 19 22.43 13.14 6.90
N ALA A 20 23.30 13.00 5.91
CA ALA A 20 22.92 12.67 4.55
C ALA A 20 22.09 11.38 4.58
N ALA A 21 20.89 11.44 4.03
CA ALA A 21 20.03 10.28 3.84
C ALA A 21 20.76 9.23 2.98
N PRO A 22 20.64 7.94 3.29
CA PRO A 22 21.32 6.90 2.53
C PRO A 22 20.80 6.91 1.09
N THR A 23 21.69 7.26 0.15
CA THR A 23 21.53 7.09 -1.28
C THR A 23 21.70 5.61 -1.61
N GLY A 24 20.58 4.89 -1.70
CA GLY A 24 20.52 3.50 -2.14
C GLY A 24 19.16 2.91 -1.76
N LEU A 25 18.18 3.00 -2.67
CA LEU A 25 16.99 2.17 -2.57
C LEU A 25 17.44 0.74 -2.88
N SER A 26 17.81 0.01 -1.85
CA SER A 26 17.94 -1.44 -1.96
C SER A 26 16.53 -1.99 -2.20
N GLU A 27 16.23 -2.39 -3.43
CA GLU A 27 15.07 -3.21 -3.81
C GLU A 27 15.21 -4.62 -3.21
N THR A 28 15.48 -4.71 -1.90
CA THR A 28 15.63 -5.98 -1.23
C THR A 28 14.27 -6.64 -1.14
N ALA A 29 14.07 -7.67 -1.96
CA ALA A 29 13.19 -8.76 -1.67
C ALA A 29 13.30 -9.08 -0.17
N ARG A 30 12.24 -8.80 0.57
CA ARG A 30 12.23 -9.06 2.00
C ARG A 30 12.20 -10.59 2.17
N PRO A 31 13.02 -11.17 3.06
CA PRO A 31 12.94 -12.59 3.37
C PRO A 31 11.48 -12.98 3.63
N GLY A 32 10.99 -13.99 2.91
CA GLY A 32 9.56 -14.33 2.90
C GLY A 32 9.03 -14.73 4.28
N ASP A 33 9.90 -15.16 5.18
CA ASP A 33 9.61 -15.45 6.59
C ASP A 33 9.18 -14.22 7.40
N ALA A 34 9.65 -13.01 7.05
CA ALA A 34 9.25 -11.76 7.67
C ALA A 34 7.83 -11.28 7.29
N VAL A 35 7.23 -11.88 6.24
CA VAL A 35 5.85 -11.58 5.82
C VAL A 35 4.91 -12.68 6.34
N PRO A 36 3.76 -12.35 6.96
CA PRO A 36 2.79 -13.35 7.40
C PRO A 36 2.33 -14.26 6.26
N LYS A 37 2.17 -15.56 6.52
CA LYS A 37 1.84 -16.59 5.51
C LYS A 37 0.68 -16.21 4.57
N PRO A 38 -0.45 -15.64 5.03
CA PRO A 38 -1.57 -15.26 4.15
C PRO A 38 -1.27 -14.13 3.17
N LYS A 39 -0.17 -13.41 3.38
CA LYS A 39 0.24 -12.21 2.62
C LYS A 39 1.45 -12.47 1.71
N ARG A 40 1.94 -13.70 1.69
CA ARG A 40 3.06 -14.11 0.83
C ARG A 40 2.57 -14.30 -0.61
N THR A 41 3.45 -14.00 -1.55
CA THR A 41 3.26 -14.13 -3.00
C THR A 41 4.29 -15.11 -3.56
N ALA A 42 4.00 -15.74 -4.69
CA ALA A 42 4.93 -16.60 -5.40
C ALA A 42 6.24 -15.87 -5.78
N ALA A 43 6.15 -14.60 -6.17
CA ALA A 43 7.30 -13.79 -6.59
C ALA A 43 8.20 -13.31 -5.43
N GLY A 44 7.73 -13.38 -4.18
CA GLY A 44 8.49 -12.90 -3.02
C GLY A 44 8.75 -11.37 -2.98
N LEU A 45 7.95 -10.57 -3.69
CA LEU A 45 8.13 -9.13 -3.83
C LEU A 45 7.18 -8.36 -2.90
N TYR A 46 7.74 -7.69 -1.90
CA TYR A 46 6.99 -7.05 -0.81
C TYR A 46 7.47 -5.64 -0.52
N LEU A 47 6.53 -4.76 -0.17
CA LEU A 47 6.82 -3.39 0.28
C LEU A 47 6.00 -3.03 1.53
N THR A 48 6.60 -2.32 2.46
CA THR A 48 5.91 -1.55 3.49
C THR A 48 5.23 -0.32 2.86
N PRO A 49 4.31 0.35 3.57
CA PRO A 49 3.71 1.58 3.07
C PRO A 49 4.74 2.67 2.79
N MET A 50 5.76 2.81 3.65
CA MET A 50 6.82 3.80 3.49
C MET A 50 7.69 3.52 2.26
N GLU A 51 8.12 2.28 2.05
CA GLU A 51 8.89 1.89 0.85
C GLU A 51 8.07 2.11 -0.43
N ALA A 52 6.79 1.72 -0.43
CA ALA A 52 5.89 1.97 -1.56
C ALA A 52 5.74 3.47 -1.85
N ALA A 53 5.53 4.28 -0.82
CA ALA A 53 5.40 5.73 -0.98
C ALA A 53 6.69 6.38 -1.51
N ASP A 54 7.84 5.93 -1.02
CA ASP A 54 9.14 6.44 -1.46
C ASP A 54 9.44 6.06 -2.91
N ILE A 55 9.17 4.81 -3.31
CA ILE A 55 9.31 4.38 -4.70
C ILE A 55 8.41 5.21 -5.61
N VAL A 56 7.12 5.36 -5.30
CA VAL A 56 6.20 6.12 -6.17
C VAL A 56 6.58 7.59 -6.27
N ARG A 57 7.12 8.20 -5.21
CA ARG A 57 7.61 9.59 -5.24
C ARG A 57 8.88 9.76 -6.07
N LYS A 58 9.78 8.77 -6.05
CA LYS A 58 11.11 8.86 -6.71
C LYS A 58 11.09 8.34 -8.14
N ASP A 59 10.29 7.32 -8.40
CA ASP A 59 10.26 6.52 -9.62
C ASP A 59 8.81 6.28 -10.11
N GLY A 60 7.96 7.28 -9.92
CA GLY A 60 6.55 7.22 -10.31
C GLY A 60 6.34 7.11 -11.82
N SER A 61 7.34 7.45 -12.65
CA SER A 61 7.28 7.30 -14.11
C SER A 61 7.49 5.85 -14.58
N HIS A 62 8.04 4.96 -13.73
CA HIS A 62 8.24 3.53 -14.02
C HIS A 62 7.49 2.61 -13.04
N THR A 63 6.57 3.16 -12.27
CA THR A 63 5.83 2.44 -11.23
C THR A 63 4.34 2.72 -11.34
N LEU A 64 3.53 1.68 -11.49
CA LEU A 64 2.08 1.75 -11.33
C LEU A 64 1.68 1.39 -9.88
N PHE A 65 0.94 2.26 -9.19
CA PHE A 65 0.44 1.99 -7.84
C PHE A 65 -1.09 1.88 -7.84
N VAL A 66 -1.63 0.70 -7.49
CA VAL A 66 -3.07 0.40 -7.60
C VAL A 66 -3.65 0.03 -6.24
N ASP A 67 -4.78 0.66 -5.88
CA ASP A 67 -5.64 0.19 -4.78
C ASP A 67 -6.58 -0.90 -5.28
N VAL A 68 -6.55 -2.08 -4.66
CA VAL A 68 -7.36 -3.25 -5.05
C VAL A 68 -8.49 -3.57 -4.07
N ARG A 69 -8.79 -2.64 -3.15
CA ARG A 69 -9.90 -2.74 -2.21
C ARG A 69 -11.26 -2.71 -2.91
N THR A 70 -12.34 -2.91 -2.15
CA THR A 70 -13.69 -2.77 -2.69
C THR A 70 -14.04 -1.30 -2.94
N ARG A 71 -15.04 -1.04 -3.79
CA ARG A 71 -15.60 0.32 -3.94
C ARG A 71 -16.06 0.91 -2.62
N GLY A 72 -16.67 0.10 -1.75
CA GLY A 72 -17.14 0.53 -0.43
C GLY A 72 -16.00 0.99 0.48
N GLU A 73 -14.87 0.28 0.47
CA GLU A 73 -13.68 0.66 1.25
C GLU A 73 -13.08 1.99 0.78
N MET A 74 -13.03 2.24 -0.54
CA MET A 74 -12.58 3.52 -1.08
C MET A 74 -13.41 4.71 -0.57
N MET A 75 -14.72 4.49 -0.40
CA MET A 75 -15.66 5.53 0.02
C MET A 75 -15.68 5.73 1.54
N PHE A 76 -15.69 4.64 2.32
CA PHE A 76 -15.97 4.71 3.76
C PHE A 76 -14.74 4.60 4.66
N THR A 77 -13.61 4.09 4.14
CA THR A 77 -12.37 3.95 4.92
C THR A 77 -11.36 5.04 4.57
N GLY A 78 -11.59 5.77 3.49
CA GLY A 78 -10.63 6.69 2.87
C GLY A 78 -9.67 5.94 1.96
N TRP A 79 -8.77 6.68 1.32
CA TRP A 79 -7.84 6.16 0.32
C TRP A 79 -6.56 7.01 0.24
N ALA A 80 -5.52 6.46 -0.37
CA ALA A 80 -4.24 7.12 -0.55
C ALA A 80 -4.20 7.89 -1.88
N PRO A 81 -4.11 9.24 -1.90
CA PRO A 81 -4.01 10.01 -3.14
C PRO A 81 -2.85 9.64 -4.05
N LEU A 82 -1.84 8.94 -3.52
CA LEU A 82 -0.65 8.53 -4.26
C LEU A 82 -0.91 7.37 -5.23
N VAL A 83 -2.00 6.63 -5.10
CA VAL A 83 -2.35 5.59 -6.09
C VAL A 83 -2.66 6.21 -7.44
N ASP A 84 -2.29 5.53 -8.52
CA ASP A 84 -2.62 5.91 -9.89
C ASP A 84 -4.08 5.57 -10.23
N GLY A 85 -4.61 4.50 -9.62
CA GLY A 85 -5.99 4.08 -9.84
C GLY A 85 -6.47 3.05 -8.83
N HIS A 86 -7.76 2.78 -8.91
CA HIS A 86 -8.46 1.78 -8.10
C HIS A 86 -9.07 0.73 -9.04
N VAL A 87 -8.77 -0.53 -8.76
CA VAL A 87 -9.29 -1.70 -9.49
C VAL A 87 -9.64 -2.78 -8.46
N PRO A 88 -10.92 -2.93 -8.06
CA PRO A 88 -11.29 -3.93 -7.08
C PRO A 88 -10.83 -5.31 -7.51
N PHE A 89 -10.11 -6.03 -6.64
CA PHE A 89 -9.81 -7.44 -6.89
C PHE A 89 -11.05 -8.32 -6.65
N VAL A 90 -11.83 -7.93 -5.64
CA VAL A 90 -13.14 -8.49 -5.29
C VAL A 90 -14.04 -7.34 -4.89
N ASP A 91 -15.35 -7.55 -4.95
CA ASP A 91 -16.32 -6.60 -4.42
C ASP A 91 -17.50 -7.30 -3.74
N VAL A 92 -18.28 -6.56 -2.95
CA VAL A 92 -19.51 -7.09 -2.36
C VAL A 92 -20.57 -7.25 -3.46
N THR A 93 -21.34 -8.34 -3.39
CA THR A 93 -22.42 -8.60 -4.35
C THR A 93 -23.53 -7.55 -4.22
N GLU A 94 -24.24 -7.29 -5.31
CA GLU A 94 -25.39 -6.37 -5.29
C GLU A 94 -26.48 -6.80 -4.31
N PHE A 95 -26.58 -8.11 -4.07
CA PHE A 95 -27.58 -8.71 -3.19
C PHE A 95 -27.14 -8.80 -1.72
N TRP A 96 -25.89 -8.43 -1.40
CA TRP A 96 -25.36 -8.47 -0.03
C TRP A 96 -25.59 -9.82 0.64
N ASP A 97 -25.39 -10.90 -0.10
CA ASP A 97 -25.58 -12.26 0.42
C ASP A 97 -24.61 -12.51 1.58
N TRP A 98 -25.06 -13.25 2.59
CA TRP A 98 -24.21 -13.65 3.70
C TRP A 98 -23.48 -14.95 3.38
N ASP A 99 -22.19 -15.01 3.70
CA ASP A 99 -21.37 -16.22 3.63
C ASP A 99 -21.15 -16.75 5.06
N ASP A 100 -21.94 -17.75 5.46
CA ASP A 100 -21.88 -18.37 6.79
C ASP A 100 -20.51 -18.99 7.09
N LYS A 101 -19.82 -19.52 6.07
CA LYS A 101 -18.50 -20.14 6.24
C LYS A 101 -17.46 -19.08 6.58
N GLU A 102 -17.54 -17.94 5.91
CA GLU A 102 -16.57 -16.87 6.04
C GLU A 102 -16.97 -15.80 7.08
N GLY A 103 -18.18 -15.89 7.63
CA GLY A 103 -18.72 -14.99 8.66
C GLY A 103 -18.82 -13.53 8.20
N ARG A 104 -19.11 -13.30 6.92
CA ARG A 104 -19.17 -11.96 6.31
C ARG A 104 -20.08 -11.94 5.09
N TYR A 105 -20.38 -10.75 4.58
CA TYR A 105 -20.99 -10.61 3.26
C TYR A 105 -20.09 -11.22 2.18
N LYS A 106 -20.73 -11.91 1.24
CA LYS A 106 -20.09 -12.57 0.10
C LYS A 106 -19.35 -11.54 -0.73
N LEU A 107 -18.11 -11.89 -1.08
CA LEU A 107 -17.27 -11.14 -2.00
C LEU A 107 -17.15 -11.92 -3.30
N GLU A 108 -17.35 -11.24 -4.43
CA GLU A 108 -17.19 -11.83 -5.75
C GLU A 108 -15.96 -11.27 -6.47
N PRO A 109 -15.17 -12.11 -7.17
CA PRO A 109 -14.04 -11.67 -7.97
C PRO A 109 -14.45 -10.69 -9.07
N ASN A 110 -13.63 -9.66 -9.28
CA ASN A 110 -13.75 -8.82 -10.46
C ASN A 110 -13.18 -9.56 -11.68
N GLY A 111 -14.05 -10.09 -12.54
CA GLY A 111 -13.65 -10.83 -13.75
C GLY A 111 -12.79 -10.02 -14.73
N SER A 112 -12.86 -8.69 -14.66
CA SER A 112 -12.12 -7.77 -15.52
C SER A 112 -10.86 -7.20 -14.86
N PHE A 113 -10.48 -7.69 -13.67
CA PHE A 113 -9.37 -7.16 -12.88
C PHE A 113 -8.06 -6.99 -13.69
N THR A 114 -7.59 -8.05 -14.36
CA THR A 114 -6.33 -8.01 -15.11
C THR A 114 -6.39 -6.98 -16.25
N ALA A 115 -7.45 -7.01 -17.06
CA ALA A 115 -7.61 -6.09 -18.18
C ALA A 115 -7.69 -4.62 -17.72
N GLN A 116 -8.26 -4.37 -16.55
CA GLN A 116 -8.33 -3.03 -15.96
C GLN A 116 -6.96 -2.55 -15.46
N VAL A 117 -6.14 -3.42 -14.86
CA VAL A 117 -4.75 -3.08 -14.50
C VAL A 117 -3.90 -2.84 -15.74
N GLU A 118 -4.05 -3.65 -16.79
CA GLU A 118 -3.37 -3.44 -18.08
C GLU A 118 -3.72 -2.08 -18.68
N ARG A 119 -4.99 -1.68 -18.62
CA ARG A 119 -5.39 -0.34 -19.08
C ARG A 119 -4.75 0.79 -18.26
N LEU A 120 -4.59 0.61 -16.95
CA LEU A 120 -3.87 1.60 -16.12
C LEU A 120 -2.39 1.68 -16.51
N LEU A 121 -1.74 0.56 -16.84
CA LEU A 121 -0.38 0.54 -17.40
C LEU A 121 -0.33 1.34 -18.71
N GLU A 122 -1.21 1.01 -19.66
CA GLU A 122 -1.26 1.67 -20.98
C GLU A 122 -1.48 3.18 -20.85
N THR A 123 -2.42 3.60 -20.00
CA THR A 123 -2.71 5.01 -19.73
C THR A 123 -1.48 5.75 -19.18
N LYS A 124 -0.65 5.04 -18.42
CA LYS A 124 0.59 5.57 -17.83
C LYS A 124 1.81 5.40 -18.73
N GLY A 125 1.69 4.74 -19.89
CA GLY A 125 2.81 4.45 -20.80
C GLY A 125 3.77 3.37 -20.29
N LEU A 126 3.28 2.46 -19.45
CA LEU A 126 4.04 1.37 -18.86
C LEU A 126 3.75 0.02 -19.54
N ALA A 127 4.67 -0.92 -19.39
CA ALA A 127 4.57 -2.30 -19.84
C ALA A 127 4.49 -3.28 -18.66
N LYS A 128 4.17 -4.55 -18.94
CA LYS A 128 4.13 -5.63 -17.93
C LYS A 128 5.49 -5.91 -17.25
N THR A 129 6.57 -5.40 -17.83
CA THR A 129 7.93 -5.49 -17.27
C THR A 129 8.22 -4.38 -16.25
N ASP A 130 7.44 -3.30 -16.25
CA ASP A 130 7.57 -2.21 -15.28
C ASP A 130 6.96 -2.60 -13.94
N ARG A 131 7.27 -1.80 -12.92
CA ARG A 131 6.87 -2.07 -11.54
C ARG A 131 5.38 -1.85 -11.34
N VAL A 132 4.73 -2.82 -10.69
CA VAL A 132 3.34 -2.68 -10.20
C VAL A 132 3.33 -2.89 -8.69
N ILE A 133 2.78 -1.93 -7.95
CA ILE A 133 2.56 -2.03 -6.52
C ILE A 133 1.06 -2.16 -6.29
N LEU A 134 0.66 -3.16 -5.50
CA LEU A 134 -0.73 -3.40 -5.15
C LEU A 134 -0.96 -3.17 -3.66
N MET A 135 -1.94 -2.33 -3.33
CA MET A 135 -2.39 -2.10 -1.96
C MET A 135 -3.80 -2.65 -1.77
N CYS A 136 -4.04 -3.36 -0.67
CA CYS A 136 -5.40 -3.65 -0.21
C CYS A 136 -5.61 -3.10 1.21
N ARG A 137 -6.60 -3.60 1.97
CA ARG A 137 -6.81 -3.15 3.36
C ARG A 137 -5.68 -3.54 4.31
N SER A 138 -5.17 -4.76 4.21
CA SER A 138 -4.23 -5.33 5.20
C SER A 138 -3.20 -6.31 4.63
N GLY A 139 -3.05 -6.42 3.30
CA GLY A 139 -2.04 -7.27 2.63
C GLY A 139 -2.54 -8.55 1.95
N ASP A 140 -3.62 -9.17 2.43
CA ASP A 140 -4.02 -10.52 1.96
C ASP A 140 -4.52 -10.51 0.49
N ARG A 141 -5.37 -9.53 0.15
CA ARG A 141 -5.92 -9.41 -1.21
C ARG A 141 -4.89 -8.91 -2.22
N SER A 142 -3.98 -8.02 -1.80
CA SER A 142 -2.89 -7.55 -2.66
C SER A 142 -1.91 -8.67 -2.99
N ALA A 143 -1.67 -9.62 -2.06
CA ALA A 143 -0.87 -10.80 -2.34
C ALA A 143 -1.51 -11.69 -3.43
N ARG A 144 -2.80 -12.02 -3.28
CA ARG A 144 -3.54 -12.81 -4.28
C ARG A 144 -3.64 -12.11 -5.63
N ALA A 145 -3.83 -10.79 -5.63
CA ALA A 145 -3.83 -9.99 -6.84
C ALA A 145 -2.44 -9.97 -7.51
N ALA A 146 -1.35 -9.95 -6.73
CA ALA A 146 0.00 -9.99 -7.24
C ALA A 146 0.32 -11.32 -7.93
N ASP A 147 -0.07 -12.44 -7.31
CA ASP A 147 0.06 -13.76 -7.92
C ASP A 147 -0.75 -13.83 -9.23
N LYS A 148 -1.98 -13.30 -9.23
CA LYS A 148 -2.82 -13.26 -10.44
C LYS A 148 -2.20 -12.46 -11.58
N LEU A 149 -1.57 -11.31 -11.30
CA LEU A 149 -0.87 -10.55 -12.34
C LEU A 149 0.41 -11.25 -12.81
N THR A 150 1.12 -11.92 -11.90
CA THR A 150 2.31 -12.71 -12.22
C THR A 150 1.95 -13.84 -13.21
N GLU A 151 0.86 -14.56 -12.98
CA GLU A 151 0.32 -15.57 -13.92
C GLU A 151 0.01 -14.99 -15.32
N MET A 152 -0.28 -13.69 -15.39
CA MET A 152 -0.62 -12.98 -16.63
C MET A 152 0.58 -12.30 -17.30
N GLY A 153 1.80 -12.65 -16.86
CA GLY A 153 3.06 -12.23 -17.46
C GLY A 153 3.64 -10.91 -16.96
N PHE A 154 3.12 -10.37 -15.85
CA PHE A 154 3.76 -9.24 -15.17
C PHE A 154 4.99 -9.73 -14.39
N THR A 155 6.11 -9.02 -14.49
CA THR A 155 7.39 -9.52 -13.94
C THR A 155 7.81 -8.85 -12.63
N GLN A 156 7.28 -7.66 -12.32
CA GLN A 156 7.65 -6.87 -11.14
C GLN A 156 6.42 -6.45 -10.32
N VAL A 157 5.67 -7.43 -9.79
CA VAL A 157 4.46 -7.16 -9.01
C VAL A 157 4.71 -7.28 -7.51
N TYR A 158 4.66 -6.15 -6.82
CA TYR A 158 4.88 -6.02 -5.39
C TYR A 158 3.55 -5.96 -4.64
N SER A 159 3.42 -6.77 -3.58
CA SER A 159 2.35 -6.58 -2.60
C SER A 159 2.81 -5.57 -1.54
N GLN A 160 2.06 -4.48 -1.40
CA GLN A 160 2.17 -3.61 -0.24
C GLN A 160 1.52 -4.34 0.94
N TYR A 161 2.28 -5.19 1.61
CA TYR A 161 1.75 -6.29 2.44
C TYR A 161 1.16 -5.84 3.78
N GLU A 162 1.35 -4.58 4.20
CA GLU A 162 0.66 -4.04 5.37
C GLU A 162 -0.70 -3.42 5.01
N GLY A 163 -0.94 -3.13 3.73
CA GLY A 163 -2.16 -2.50 3.25
C GLY A 163 -2.39 -1.09 3.80
N PHE A 164 -3.59 -0.59 3.52
CA PHE A 164 -4.02 0.76 3.85
C PHE A 164 -4.27 0.97 5.35
N GLU A 165 -4.96 0.03 6.00
CA GLU A 165 -5.32 0.14 7.41
C GLU A 165 -4.42 -0.67 8.34
N GLY A 166 -3.77 -1.71 7.82
CA GLY A 166 -2.90 -2.55 8.64
C GLY A 166 -3.59 -3.72 9.34
N ASP A 167 -2.82 -4.38 10.18
CA ASP A 167 -3.19 -5.53 10.99
C ASP A 167 -4.05 -5.15 12.20
N LEU A 168 -4.80 -6.13 12.69
CA LEU A 168 -5.60 -5.97 13.90
C LEU A 168 -4.68 -6.03 15.12
N SER A 169 -4.91 -5.11 16.05
CA SER A 169 -4.40 -5.20 17.42
C SER A 169 -5.15 -6.29 18.19
N PRO A 170 -4.66 -6.68 19.38
CA PRO A 170 -5.38 -7.60 20.27
C PRO A 170 -6.81 -7.17 20.64
N TYR A 171 -7.14 -5.87 20.47
CA TYR A 171 -8.47 -5.31 20.71
C TYR A 171 -9.37 -5.28 19.47
N GLY A 172 -8.92 -5.85 18.35
CA GLY A 172 -9.69 -5.88 17.10
C GLY A 172 -9.69 -4.54 16.32
N GLN A 173 -8.74 -3.65 16.60
CA GLN A 173 -8.61 -2.35 15.94
C GLN A 173 -7.41 -2.33 14.99
N ARG A 174 -7.53 -1.65 13.84
CA ARG A 174 -6.43 -1.55 12.86
C ARG A 174 -5.46 -0.41 13.20
N THR A 175 -4.66 -0.63 14.23
CA THR A 175 -3.76 0.38 14.82
C THR A 175 -2.30 -0.06 14.89
N VAL A 176 -1.94 -1.16 14.23
CA VAL A 176 -0.61 -1.78 14.36
C VAL A 176 0.38 -1.25 13.31
N ASN A 177 0.00 -1.28 12.04
CA ASN A 177 0.85 -0.93 10.89
C ASN A 177 -0.02 -0.42 9.71
N GLY A 178 0.50 -0.39 8.48
CA GLY A 178 -0.27 0.01 7.30
C GLY A 178 -0.25 1.52 7.03
N TRP A 179 -0.72 1.92 5.85
CA TRP A 179 -0.57 3.27 5.29
C TRP A 179 -0.99 4.39 6.25
N LYS A 180 -2.17 4.25 6.86
CA LYS A 180 -2.69 5.22 7.84
C LYS A 180 -1.80 5.34 9.07
N ASN A 181 -1.42 4.22 9.67
CA ASN A 181 -0.63 4.20 10.90
C ASN A 181 0.84 4.57 10.66
N ALA A 182 1.32 4.46 9.42
CA ALA A 182 2.62 4.99 8.99
C ALA A 182 2.64 6.52 8.82
N GLY A 183 1.53 7.23 9.06
CA GLY A 183 1.44 8.68 8.94
C GLY A 183 1.46 9.20 7.50
N LEU A 184 1.21 8.33 6.51
CA LEU A 184 1.20 8.71 5.10
C LEU A 184 -0.11 9.44 4.73
N PRO A 185 -0.08 10.38 3.76
CA PRO A 185 -1.27 11.13 3.37
C PRO A 185 -2.41 10.22 2.88
N TRP A 186 -3.62 10.49 3.37
CA TRP A 186 -4.84 9.81 2.95
C TRP A 186 -6.03 10.78 3.05
N THR A 187 -7.13 10.48 2.37
CA THR A 187 -8.31 11.35 2.33
C THR A 187 -9.60 10.56 2.13
N TYR A 188 -10.72 11.17 2.53
CA TYR A 188 -12.07 10.73 2.16
C TYR A 188 -12.61 11.43 0.91
N LYS A 189 -11.96 12.52 0.45
CA LYS A 189 -12.41 13.27 -0.73
C LYS A 189 -12.29 12.37 -1.96
N PRO A 190 -13.40 12.03 -2.64
CA PRO A 190 -13.34 11.12 -3.78
C PRO A 190 -12.65 11.78 -4.97
N ASP A 191 -12.01 10.95 -5.80
CA ASP A 191 -11.42 11.34 -7.07
C ASP A 191 -11.96 10.42 -8.18
N ARG A 192 -12.90 10.92 -8.97
CA ARG A 192 -13.55 10.15 -10.03
C ARG A 192 -12.55 9.67 -11.10
N ALA A 193 -11.43 10.36 -11.31
CA ALA A 193 -10.44 9.95 -12.29
C ALA A 193 -9.68 8.69 -11.86
N LYS A 194 -9.60 8.44 -10.55
CA LYS A 194 -8.88 7.28 -9.97
C LYS A 194 -9.82 6.17 -9.53
N PHE A 195 -11.07 6.50 -9.24
CA PHE A 195 -12.03 5.53 -8.71
C PHE A 195 -12.59 4.66 -9.83
N TYR A 196 -12.57 3.35 -9.61
CA TYR A 196 -13.30 2.40 -10.44
C TYR A 196 -14.76 2.83 -10.67
N ALA A 197 -15.12 3.04 -11.94
CA ALA A 197 -16.45 3.50 -12.35
C ALA A 197 -17.29 2.42 -13.07
N GLY A 198 -16.89 1.14 -13.02
CA GLY A 198 -17.71 0.04 -13.54
C GLY A 198 -17.80 -0.07 -15.08
N GLY A 199 -17.01 0.69 -15.82
CA GLY A 199 -17.06 0.70 -17.28
C GLY A 199 -15.67 0.79 -17.89
N LEU A 200 -15.25 -0.31 -18.51
CA LEU A 200 -14.84 -0.43 -19.91
C LEU A 200 -14.91 -1.91 -20.33
#